data_AF-A0AA41XKG3-F1
#
_entry.id   AF-A0AA41XKG3-F1
#
_cell.length_a   1.000
_cell.length_b   1.000
_cell.length_c   1.000
_cell.angle_alpha   90.00
_cell.angle_beta   90.00
_cell.angle_gamma   90.00
#
_symmetry.space_group_name_H-M   'P 1'
#
loop_
_entity.id
_entity.type
_entity.pdbx_description
1 polymer ?
#
loop_
_entity_poly.entity_id
_entity_poly.type
_entity_poly.pdbx_seq_one_letter_code
_entity_poly.pdbx_strand_id
1 'polypeptide(L)'
;MTTATTATTATKPAAPKATDDEIDTAILTALADAGAAQRPVRWTTIERRIPGTVWQQEMALVRLWNDWRIYAVKVGRQLLLELSGPLDAMIAAKQLGTSPRVLPVVQ
;
A
#
# COMPACT_ATOMS: atom_id res chain seq x y z
N MET A 1 -21.52 -45.03 37.71
CA MET A 1 -20.22 -44.83 37.03
C MET A 1 -20.46 -43.87 35.89
N THR A 2 -20.03 -42.62 35.99
CA THR A 2 -20.31 -41.57 35.01
C THR A 2 -19.04 -41.29 34.23
N THR A 3 -19.02 -41.58 32.93
CA THR A 3 -17.86 -41.33 32.06
C THR A 3 -17.87 -39.86 31.61
N ALA A 4 -16.80 -39.13 31.94
CA ALA A 4 -16.58 -37.77 31.48
C ALA A 4 -16.00 -37.78 30.06
N THR A 5 -16.76 -37.25 29.09
CA THR A 5 -16.27 -37.02 27.73
C THR A 5 -15.46 -35.73 27.71
N THR A 6 -14.14 -35.83 27.53
CA THR A 6 -13.26 -34.68 27.34
C THR A 6 -13.39 -34.20 25.90
N ALA A 7 -13.97 -33.02 25.69
CA ALA A 7 -13.99 -32.37 24.38
C ALA A 7 -12.67 -31.61 24.17
N THR A 8 -11.85 -32.06 23.23
CA THR A 8 -10.66 -31.33 22.76
C THR A 8 -11.09 -30.30 21.72
N THR A 9 -11.13 -29.03 22.10
CA THR A 9 -11.33 -27.91 21.16
C THR A 9 -10.08 -27.72 20.31
N ALA A 10 -10.14 -28.11 19.04
CA ALA A 10 -9.08 -27.79 18.07
C ALA A 10 -9.19 -26.31 17.65
N THR A 11 -8.24 -25.49 18.08
CA THR A 11 -8.12 -24.10 17.63
C THR A 11 -7.66 -24.09 16.17
N LYS A 12 -8.50 -23.63 15.25
CA LYS A 12 -8.14 -23.40 13.84
C LYS A 12 -7.01 -22.36 13.77
N PRO A 13 -5.91 -22.60 13.01
CA PRO A 13 -4.87 -21.60 12.82
C PRO A 13 -5.46 -20.32 12.24
N ALA A 14 -5.15 -19.18 12.86
CA ALA A 14 -5.45 -17.87 12.27
C ALA A 14 -4.78 -17.79 10.88
N ALA A 15 -5.53 -17.31 9.88
CA ALA A 15 -4.95 -17.11 8.55
C ALA A 15 -3.72 -16.18 8.68
N PRO A 16 -2.59 -16.50 8.02
CA PRO A 16 -1.39 -15.70 8.12
C PRO A 16 -1.68 -14.27 7.68
N LYS A 17 -1.27 -13.31 8.50
CA LYS A 17 -1.34 -11.88 8.19
C LYS A 17 -0.42 -11.62 7.01
N ALA A 18 -0.93 -11.00 5.95
CA ALA A 18 -0.10 -10.58 4.83
C ALA A 18 1.03 -9.67 5.33
N THR A 19 2.25 -9.98 4.88
CA THR A 19 3.45 -9.22 5.21
C THR A 19 3.49 -7.90 4.46
N ASP A 20 4.28 -6.93 4.95
CA ASP A 20 4.40 -5.64 4.30
C ASP A 20 4.95 -5.76 2.86
N ASP A 21 5.94 -6.62 2.64
CA ASP A 21 6.53 -6.87 1.31
C ASP A 21 5.52 -7.48 0.32
N GLU A 22 4.64 -8.37 0.78
CA GLU A 22 3.58 -8.95 -0.05
C GLU A 22 2.57 -7.89 -0.49
N ILE A 23 2.20 -6.99 0.41
CA ILE A 23 1.25 -5.90 0.12
C ILE A 23 1.90 -4.90 -0.85
N ASP A 24 3.13 -4.48 -0.58
CA ASP A 24 3.88 -3.55 -1.40
C ASP A 24 4.06 -4.10 -2.83
N THR A 25 4.45 -5.39 -2.94
CA THR A 25 4.58 -6.09 -4.23
C THR A 25 3.24 -6.16 -4.96
N ALA A 26 2.15 -6.52 -4.27
CA ALA A 26 0.83 -6.61 -4.88
C ALA A 26 0.36 -5.26 -5.44
N ILE A 27 0.63 -4.14 -4.74
CA ILE A 27 0.28 -2.80 -5.22
C ILE A 27 1.06 -2.46 -6.49
N LEU A 28 2.37 -2.69 -6.49
CA LEU A 28 3.23 -2.38 -7.64
C LEU A 28 2.86 -3.21 -8.87
N THR A 29 2.60 -4.51 -8.70
CA THR A 29 2.13 -5.39 -9.79
C THR A 29 0.78 -4.93 -10.31
N ALA A 30 -0.20 -4.65 -9.43
CA ALA A 30 -1.52 -4.21 -9.86
C ALA A 30 -1.47 -2.86 -10.62
N LEU A 31 -0.58 -1.95 -10.21
CA LEU A 31 -0.35 -0.69 -10.93
C LEU A 31 0.35 -0.90 -12.28
N ALA A 32 1.29 -1.83 -12.38
CA ALA A 32 1.93 -2.17 -13.66
C ALA A 32 0.91 -2.71 -14.66
N ASP A 33 0.06 -3.65 -14.21
CA ASP A 33 -0.97 -4.28 -15.04
C ASP A 33 -2.04 -3.28 -15.49
N ALA A 34 -2.58 -2.49 -14.57
CA ALA A 34 -3.61 -1.50 -14.88
C ALA A 34 -3.04 -0.30 -15.67
N GLY A 35 -1.82 0.10 -15.34
CA GLY A 35 -1.10 1.22 -15.95
C GLY A 35 -0.70 0.99 -17.40
N ALA A 36 -0.75 -0.25 -17.91
CA ALA A 36 -0.58 -0.53 -19.33
C ALA A 36 -1.78 -0.06 -20.16
N ALA A 37 -2.98 -0.06 -19.56
CA ALA A 37 -4.22 0.35 -20.22
C ALA A 37 -4.58 1.82 -19.97
N GLN A 38 -4.29 2.35 -18.78
CA GLN A 38 -4.65 3.71 -18.39
C GLN A 38 -3.71 4.27 -17.33
N ARG A 39 -3.14 5.47 -17.56
CA ARG A 39 -2.37 6.21 -16.56
C ARG A 39 -2.93 7.63 -16.42
N PRO A 40 -3.13 8.14 -15.19
CA PRO A 40 -2.96 7.47 -13.89
C PRO A 40 -4.13 6.51 -13.54
N VAL A 41 -3.88 5.52 -12.67
CA VAL A 41 -4.82 4.46 -12.26
C VAL A 41 -5.59 4.89 -11.00
N ARG A 42 -6.90 4.66 -10.93
CA ARG A 42 -7.68 4.90 -9.70
C ARG A 42 -7.40 3.83 -8.65
N TRP A 43 -7.17 4.21 -7.40
CA TRP A 43 -6.97 3.26 -6.29
C TRP A 43 -8.11 2.22 -6.19
N THR A 44 -9.36 2.67 -6.30
CA THR A 44 -10.55 1.81 -6.26
C THR A 44 -10.59 0.74 -7.36
N THR A 45 -9.80 0.91 -8.44
CA THR A 45 -9.69 -0.09 -9.51
C THR A 45 -8.85 -1.29 -9.08
N ILE A 46 -7.87 -1.09 -8.18
CA ILE A 46 -6.91 -2.13 -7.79
C ILE A 46 -7.05 -2.58 -6.33
N GLU A 47 -7.63 -1.76 -5.44
CA GLU A 47 -7.67 -2.00 -3.99
C GLU A 47 -8.20 -3.39 -3.59
N ARG A 48 -9.17 -3.91 -4.34
CA ARG A 48 -9.81 -5.22 -4.07
C ARG A 48 -8.88 -6.41 -4.31
N ARG A 49 -7.80 -6.21 -5.06
CA ARG A 49 -6.80 -7.26 -5.37
C ARG A 49 -5.63 -7.25 -4.38
N ILE A 50 -5.54 -6.22 -3.54
CA ILE A 50 -4.43 -6.05 -2.61
C ILE A 50 -4.76 -6.82 -1.33
N PRO A 51 -3.85 -7.68 -0.83
CA PRO A 51 -4.06 -8.38 0.43
C PRO A 51 -3.97 -7.42 1.63
N GLY A 52 -4.33 -7.93 2.81
CA GLY A 52 -4.26 -7.16 4.06
C GLY A 52 -5.49 -6.30 4.35
N THR A 53 -5.49 -5.66 5.52
CA THR A 53 -6.55 -4.75 5.93
C THR A 53 -6.40 -3.38 5.26
N VAL A 54 -7.48 -2.59 5.22
CA VAL A 54 -7.45 -1.20 4.70
C VAL A 54 -6.31 -0.39 5.30
N TRP A 55 -6.10 -0.49 6.62
CA TRP A 55 -4.99 0.19 7.30
C TRP A 55 -3.62 -0.27 6.80
N GLN A 56 -3.41 -1.58 6.59
CA GLN A 56 -2.14 -2.08 6.07
C GLN A 56 -1.89 -1.60 4.64
N GLN A 57 -2.94 -1.53 3.81
CA GLN A 57 -2.86 -1.04 2.45
C GLN A 57 -2.54 0.47 2.42
N GLU A 58 -3.15 1.27 3.29
CA GLU A 58 -2.84 2.69 3.41
C GLU A 58 -1.40 2.92 3.87
N MET A 59 -0.91 2.13 4.85
CA MET A 59 0.50 2.18 5.28
C MET A 59 1.46 1.77 4.16
N ALA A 60 1.11 0.77 3.35
CA ALA A 60 1.87 0.38 2.17
C ALA A 60 1.96 1.52 1.14
N LEU A 61 0.84 2.19 0.85
CA LEU A 61 0.84 3.36 -0.05
C LEU A 61 1.75 4.48 0.47
N VAL A 62 1.74 4.74 1.79
CA VAL A 62 2.63 5.73 2.42
C VAL A 62 4.11 5.32 2.28
N ARG A 63 4.45 4.05 2.53
CA ARG A 63 5.82 3.55 2.35
C ARG A 63 6.29 3.71 0.91
N LEU A 64 5.50 3.21 -0.04
CA LEU A 64 5.83 3.26 -1.47
C LEU A 64 5.97 4.69 -2.00
N TRP A 65 5.17 5.62 -1.49
CA TRP A 65 5.30 7.04 -1.80
C TRP A 65 6.60 7.63 -1.23
N ASN A 66 6.91 7.35 0.03
CA ASN A 66 8.14 7.83 0.68
C ASN A 66 9.41 7.27 0.01
N ASP A 67 9.32 6.04 -0.51
CA ASP A 67 10.39 5.38 -1.26
C ASP A 67 10.41 5.77 -2.76
N TRP A 68 9.57 6.72 -3.17
CA TRP A 68 9.46 7.22 -4.54
C TRP A 68 9.13 6.15 -5.58
N ARG A 69 8.52 5.04 -5.17
CA ARG A 69 8.14 3.95 -6.08
C ARG A 69 6.81 4.23 -6.78
N ILE A 70 5.97 5.07 -6.20
CA ILE A 70 4.69 5.48 -6.77
C ILE A 70 4.49 7.00 -6.65
N TYR A 71 3.67 7.55 -7.54
CA TYR A 71 2.98 8.81 -7.35
C TYR A 71 1.54 8.57 -6.91
N ALA A 72 1.08 9.34 -5.93
CA ALA A 72 -0.28 9.41 -5.46
C ALA A 72 -0.77 10.86 -5.50
N VAL A 73 -1.88 11.12 -6.17
CA VAL A 73 -2.54 12.42 -6.18
C VAL A 73 -4.02 12.27 -5.89
N LYS A 74 -4.56 13.14 -5.03
CA LYS A 74 -5.99 13.17 -4.73
C LYS A 74 -6.65 14.23 -5.60
N VAL A 75 -7.52 13.79 -6.51
CA VAL A 75 -8.34 14.67 -7.36
C VAL A 75 -9.81 14.49 -6.98
N GLY A 76 -10.35 15.51 -6.32
CA GLY A 76 -11.69 15.42 -5.71
C GLY A 76 -11.77 14.29 -4.69
N ARG A 77 -12.68 13.33 -4.90
CA ARG A 77 -12.87 12.15 -4.02
C ARG A 77 -12.06 10.93 -4.47
N GLN A 78 -11.18 11.08 -5.45
CA GLN A 78 -10.46 9.95 -6.06
C GLN A 78 -8.98 10.03 -5.77
N LEU A 79 -8.43 8.91 -5.31
CA LEU A 79 -6.99 8.70 -5.23
C LEU A 79 -6.52 8.11 -6.55
N LEU A 80 -5.66 8.84 -7.24
CA LEU A 80 -5.02 8.43 -8.49
C LEU A 80 -3.58 8.06 -8.18
N LEU A 81 -3.14 6.94 -8.74
CA LEU A 81 -1.86 6.30 -8.51
C LEU A 81 -1.14 6.03 -9.82
N GLU A 82 0.17 6.17 -9.82
CA GLU A 82 1.02 5.84 -10.97
C GLU A 82 2.37 5.30 -10.49
N LEU A 83 3.02 4.43 -11.27
CA LEU A 83 4.39 4.00 -11.01
C LEU A 83 5.35 5.16 -11.34
N SER A 84 6.27 5.48 -10.44
CA SER A 84 7.31 6.47 -10.73
C SER A 84 8.22 5.99 -11.86
N GLY A 85 8.40 6.81 -12.89
CA GLY A 85 9.37 6.54 -13.95
C GLY A 85 10.81 6.86 -13.52
N PRO A 86 11.82 6.45 -14.31
CA PRO A 86 13.23 6.76 -14.04
C PRO A 86 13.51 8.28 -13.98
N LEU A 87 12.82 9.06 -14.82
CA LEU A 87 12.92 10.52 -14.85
C LEU A 87 12.31 11.14 -13.59
N ASP A 88 11.26 10.53 -13.04
CA ASP A 88 10.57 11.03 -11.87
C ASP A 88 11.34 10.74 -10.58
N ALA A 89 11.99 9.57 -10.49
CA ALA A 89 12.98 9.28 -9.44
C ALA A 89 14.12 10.32 -9.42
N MET A 90 14.55 10.81 -10.60
CA MET A 90 15.54 11.90 -10.70
C MET A 90 14.98 13.26 -10.27
N ILE A 91 13.74 13.63 -10.65
CA ILE A 91 13.10 14.88 -10.23
C ILE A 91 12.88 14.88 -8.71
N ALA A 92 12.43 13.75 -8.15
CA ALA A 92 12.28 13.52 -6.72
C ALA A 92 13.59 13.65 -5.94
N ALA A 93 14.66 12.98 -6.39
CA ALA A 93 15.99 13.10 -5.79
C ALA A 93 16.50 14.55 -5.83
N LYS A 94 16.21 15.28 -6.91
CA LYS A 94 16.56 16.70 -7.04
C LYS A 94 15.77 17.61 -6.09
N GLN A 95 14.49 17.33 -5.87
CA GLN A 95 13.67 18.08 -4.90
C GLN A 95 14.08 17.80 -3.44
N LEU A 96 14.46 16.55 -3.12
CA LEU A 96 15.05 16.21 -1.81
C LEU A 96 16.37 16.95 -1.54
N GLY A 97 17.18 17.18 -2.57
CA GLY A 97 18.39 18.00 -2.47
C GLY A 97 18.16 19.51 -2.36
N THR A 98 16.92 19.98 -2.57
CA THR A 98 16.61 21.42 -2.73
C THR A 98 15.67 22.00 -1.64
N SER A 99 14.96 21.18 -0.85
CA SER A 99 14.04 21.71 0.16
C SER A 99 14.66 21.85 1.56
N PRO A 100 14.71 23.07 2.16
CA PRO A 100 14.94 23.22 3.58
C PRO A 100 13.72 22.68 4.37
N ARG A 101 14.00 21.83 5.36
CA ARG A 101 13.04 21.24 6.28
C ARG A 101 12.35 22.32 7.10
N VAL A 102 11.07 22.61 6.83
CA VAL A 102 10.21 23.37 7.75
C VAL A 102 8.84 22.71 7.82
N LEU A 103 8.59 22.02 8.93
CA LEU A 103 7.22 21.78 9.42
C LEU A 103 6.97 22.85 10.50
N PRO A 104 5.99 23.75 10.35
CA PRO A 104 5.55 24.54 11.48
C PRO A 104 4.82 23.62 12.46
N VAL A 105 5.37 23.52 13.67
CA VAL A 105 4.62 23.18 14.88
C VAL A 105 3.46 24.17 14.98
N VAL A 106 2.25 23.66 15.14
CA VAL A 106 1.15 24.46 15.67
C VAL A 106 0.67 23.76 16.93
N GLN A 107 0.84 24.46 18.04
CA GLN A 107 0.37 24.11 19.38
C GLN A 107 -1.15 24.21 19.50
#